data_AF-A0AAU9TY62-F1
#
_entry.id   AF-A0AAU9TY62-F1
#
_cell.length_a   1.000
_cell.length_b   1.000
_cell.length_c   1.000
_cell.angle_alpha   90.00
_cell.angle_beta   90.00
_cell.angle_gamma   90.00
#
_symmetry.space_group_name_H-M   'P 1'
#
loop_
_entity.id
_entity.type
_entity.pdbx_description
1 polymer ?
#
loop_
_entity_poly.entity_id
_entity_poly.type
_entity_poly.pdbx_seq_one_letter_code
_entity_poly.pdbx_strand_id
1 'polypeptide(L)'
;MEVIVANVDHIKFDIDYALEQQYGALPLPFPGMDKSTAAVCEFFSQPGGCSNGPQCPYRHVRGDRTVVCKHWLRGLCKKGDQCEFLHEYDMSKMPECYFYARFNACHNKECPFLHIDPESKIKDCPWYDRGFCRHGPHCRHRHVRRVLCMNYLAGFCPDGQTCKYMHPRFELPAPPEQTKDQKRLPVCHYCSEVGHKASSCNKIPPDQREVAQKQEEARYRALGYVKPANDSDEMQRLQRMIHKPLEEVTCFKCGTKGHYANKCPKGHLAFLSNQSGQNNNNNNNVFKKPN
;
A
#
# COMPACT_ATOMS: atom_id res chain seq x y z
N MET A 1 18.48 22.80 41.56
CA MET A 1 19.10 22.98 42.89
C MET A 1 18.54 21.98 43.88
N GLU A 2 17.22 21.76 43.90
CA GLU A 2 16.54 20.78 44.77
C GLU A 2 17.04 19.34 44.59
N VAL A 3 17.33 18.90 43.36
CA VAL A 3 17.89 17.57 43.06
C VAL A 3 19.28 17.33 43.72
N ILE A 4 20.00 18.39 44.07
CA ILE A 4 21.32 18.30 44.73
C ILE A 4 21.17 18.36 46.27
N VAL A 5 20.21 19.16 46.75
CA VAL A 5 20.01 19.39 48.20
C VAL A 5 19.14 18.31 48.84
N ALA A 6 18.17 17.77 48.12
CA ALA A 6 17.22 16.76 48.59
C ALA A 6 16.99 15.72 47.48
N ASN A 7 18.05 15.00 47.10
CA ASN A 7 17.95 13.90 46.14
C ASN A 7 17.16 12.73 46.74
N VAL A 8 16.07 12.34 46.09
CA VAL A 8 15.21 11.21 46.50
C VAL A 8 15.31 10.00 45.57
N ASP A 9 16.27 9.98 44.64
CA ASP A 9 16.37 8.92 43.61
C ASP A 9 16.68 7.54 44.21
N HIS A 10 17.25 7.50 45.41
CA HIS A 10 17.55 6.26 46.15
C HIS A 10 16.37 5.77 47.01
N ILE A 11 15.31 6.56 47.14
CA ILE A 11 14.14 6.24 47.95
C ILE A 11 13.06 5.71 47.00
N LYS A 12 12.61 4.47 47.22
CA LYS A 12 11.41 3.96 46.55
C LYS A 12 10.17 4.39 47.32
N PHE A 13 9.30 5.15 46.67
CA PHE A 13 8.02 5.52 47.26
C PHE A 13 7.02 4.36 47.12
N ASP A 14 6.12 4.26 48.10
CA ASP A 14 5.02 3.29 48.05
C ASP A 14 4.13 3.50 46.81
N ILE A 15 4.04 4.74 46.32
CA ILE A 15 3.30 5.10 45.10
C ILE A 15 3.94 4.45 43.87
N ASP A 16 5.27 4.49 43.75
CA ASP A 16 5.98 3.89 42.61
C ASP A 16 5.80 2.37 42.63
N TYR A 17 5.95 1.76 43.81
CA TYR A 17 5.70 0.33 43.98
C TYR A 17 4.24 -0.05 43.62
N ALA A 18 3.26 0.75 44.04
CA ALA A 18 1.86 0.51 43.73
C ALA A 18 1.54 0.67 42.23
N LEU A 19 2.19 1.61 41.53
CA LEU A 19 2.02 1.82 40.09
C LEU A 19 2.69 0.72 39.26
N GLU A 20 3.92 0.34 39.59
CA GLU A 20 4.67 -0.75 38.92
C GLU A 20 3.93 -2.09 39.05
N GLN A 21 3.44 -2.40 40.25
CA GLN A 21 2.70 -3.65 40.50
C GLN A 21 1.22 -3.56 40.13
N GLN A 22 0.73 -2.39 39.69
CA GLN A 22 -0.67 -2.13 39.37
C GLN A 22 -1.65 -2.54 40.49
N TYR A 23 -1.25 -2.31 41.76
CA TYR A 23 -2.09 -2.62 42.92
C TYR A 23 -3.38 -1.79 42.93
N GLY A 24 -4.51 -2.43 43.25
CA GLY A 24 -5.82 -1.76 43.35
C GLY A 24 -6.51 -1.52 42.00
N ALA A 25 -5.94 -2.00 40.89
CA ALA A 25 -6.57 -1.93 39.58
C ALA A 25 -7.74 -2.91 39.47
N LEU A 26 -8.96 -2.41 39.70
CA LEU A 26 -10.18 -3.18 39.47
C LEU A 26 -10.48 -3.31 37.97
N PRO A 27 -11.05 -4.44 37.53
CA PRO A 27 -11.47 -4.61 36.14
C PRO A 27 -12.53 -3.58 35.77
N LEU A 28 -12.52 -3.14 34.52
CA LEU A 28 -13.52 -2.18 34.04
C LEU A 28 -14.93 -2.77 34.12
N PRO A 29 -15.94 -1.96 34.52
CA PRO A 29 -17.30 -2.45 34.71
C PRO A 29 -17.97 -2.87 33.40
N PHE A 30 -17.55 -2.29 32.26
CA PHE A 30 -18.12 -2.57 30.96
C PHE A 30 -17.04 -2.94 29.93
N PRO A 31 -17.25 -4.01 29.14
CA PRO A 31 -16.36 -4.34 28.02
C PRO A 31 -16.38 -3.26 26.95
N GLY A 32 -15.21 -2.95 26.38
CA GLY A 32 -15.10 -2.03 25.23
C GLY A 32 -15.05 -0.54 25.58
N MET A 33 -14.92 -0.19 26.87
CA MET A 33 -14.67 1.19 27.29
C MET A 33 -13.32 1.68 26.76
N ASP A 34 -13.24 2.98 26.43
CA ASP A 34 -12.03 3.59 25.90
C ASP A 34 -11.01 3.82 27.03
N LYS A 35 -9.80 3.30 26.82
CA LYS A 35 -8.68 3.40 27.77
C LYS A 35 -7.63 4.37 27.27
N SER A 36 -8.05 5.36 26.50
CA SER A 36 -7.18 6.27 25.74
C SER A 36 -6.27 7.10 26.64
N THR A 37 -6.75 7.44 27.85
CA THR A 37 -6.06 8.25 28.86
C THR A 37 -5.37 7.39 29.93
N ALA A 38 -5.58 6.07 29.92
CA ALA A 38 -4.99 5.18 30.90
C ALA A 38 -3.50 4.92 30.58
N ALA A 39 -2.71 4.65 31.63
CA ALA A 39 -1.32 4.25 31.47
C ALA A 39 -1.20 2.93 30.69
N VAL A 40 -0.04 2.69 30.08
CA VAL A 40 0.24 1.45 29.35
C VAL A 40 0.42 0.31 30.35
N CYS A 41 -0.19 -0.85 30.08
CA CYS A 41 0.00 -2.03 30.93
C CYS A 41 1.39 -2.63 30.70
N GLU A 42 2.22 -2.65 31.74
CA GLU A 42 3.55 -3.25 31.68
C GLU A 42 3.48 -4.78 31.53
N PHE A 43 2.56 -5.43 32.23
CA PHE A 43 2.37 -6.89 32.17
C PHE A 43 1.93 -7.39 30.79
N PHE A 44 1.23 -6.56 30.00
CA PHE A 44 0.84 -6.94 28.63
C PHE A 44 2.04 -7.11 27.70
N SER A 45 3.13 -6.36 27.94
CA SER A 45 4.35 -6.45 27.14
C SER A 45 5.23 -7.64 27.52
N GLN A 46 5.03 -8.22 28.71
CA GLN A 46 5.79 -9.36 29.19
C GLN A 46 5.32 -10.68 28.56
N PRO A 47 6.19 -11.70 28.44
CA PRO A 47 5.85 -12.98 27.82
C PRO A 47 4.70 -13.74 28.52
N GLY A 48 4.36 -13.38 29.77
CA GLY A 48 3.20 -13.91 30.51
C GLY A 48 1.87 -13.25 30.16
N GLY A 49 1.87 -12.13 29.44
CA GLY A 49 0.68 -11.34 29.10
C GLY A 49 -0.03 -10.72 30.32
N CYS A 50 -1.06 -9.91 30.05
CA CYS A 50 -1.89 -9.33 31.11
C CYS A 50 -2.99 -10.32 31.55
N SER A 51 -3.04 -10.64 32.85
CA SER A 51 -4.05 -11.51 33.47
C SER A 51 -5.49 -10.95 33.36
N ASN A 52 -5.64 -9.63 33.33
CA ASN A 52 -6.95 -8.95 33.28
C ASN A 52 -7.56 -8.92 31.87
N GLY A 53 -6.82 -9.37 30.84
CA GLY A 53 -7.32 -9.50 29.47
C GLY A 53 -8.00 -8.21 28.93
N PRO A 54 -9.14 -8.29 28.23
CA PRO A 54 -9.79 -7.13 27.62
C PRO A 54 -10.41 -6.14 28.63
N GLN A 55 -10.61 -6.57 29.88
CA GLN A 55 -11.18 -5.75 30.96
C GLN A 55 -10.10 -5.06 31.80
N CYS A 56 -8.84 -5.22 31.44
CA CYS A 56 -7.73 -4.48 32.06
C CYS A 56 -8.02 -2.97 32.00
N PRO A 57 -7.92 -2.22 33.12
CA PRO A 57 -8.11 -0.78 33.13
C PRO A 57 -6.99 -0.01 32.41
N TYR A 58 -5.83 -0.66 32.23
CA TYR A 58 -4.69 -0.12 31.52
C TYR A 58 -4.76 -0.39 30.02
N ARG A 59 -4.02 0.42 29.27
CA ARG A 59 -3.96 0.38 27.81
C ARG A 59 -3.04 -0.74 27.32
N HIS A 60 -3.53 -1.56 26.39
CA HIS A 60 -2.73 -2.60 25.73
C HIS A 60 -2.19 -2.09 24.38
N VAL A 61 -0.86 -1.97 24.29
CA VAL A 61 -0.16 -1.49 23.10
C VAL A 61 0.41 -2.69 22.33
N ARG A 62 0.02 -2.83 21.05
CA ARG A 62 0.61 -3.80 20.11
C ARG A 62 1.58 -3.07 19.17
N GLY A 63 2.71 -3.71 18.86
CA GLY A 63 3.84 -3.09 18.16
C GLY A 63 3.73 -2.99 16.63
N ASP A 64 2.55 -3.26 16.05
CA ASP A 64 2.33 -3.40 14.61
C ASP A 64 1.77 -2.14 13.92
N ARG A 65 1.60 -1.04 14.65
CA ARG A 65 0.93 0.16 14.14
C ARG A 65 1.90 1.21 13.62
N THR A 66 1.72 1.61 12.37
CA THR A 66 2.66 2.49 11.65
C THR A 66 2.20 3.94 11.49
N VAL A 67 0.89 4.19 11.46
CA VAL A 67 0.31 5.52 11.17
C VAL A 67 -0.56 6.00 12.33
N VAL A 68 -0.43 7.28 12.70
CA VAL A 68 -1.22 7.90 13.78
C VAL A 68 -2.70 7.96 13.44
N CYS A 69 -3.54 7.62 14.42
CA CYS A 69 -4.99 7.61 14.29
C CYS A 69 -5.56 9.04 14.24
N LYS A 70 -6.16 9.41 13.10
CA LYS A 70 -6.83 10.72 12.94
C LYS A 70 -7.98 10.97 13.94
N HIS A 71 -8.64 9.91 14.41
CA HIS A 71 -9.78 10.04 15.34
C HIS A 71 -9.33 10.18 16.79
N TRP A 72 -8.18 9.57 17.14
CA TRP A 72 -7.59 9.69 18.47
C TRP A 72 -7.05 11.09 18.72
N LEU A 73 -6.46 11.74 17.71
CA LEU A 73 -6.04 13.15 17.79
C LEU A 73 -7.19 14.11 18.16
N ARG A 74 -8.45 13.69 17.94
CA ARG A 74 -9.65 14.46 18.29
C ARG A 74 -10.36 13.95 19.55
N GLY A 75 -9.84 12.90 20.20
CA GLY A 75 -10.49 12.25 21.34
C GLY A 75 -11.77 11.46 20.98
N LEU A 76 -11.98 11.12 19.71
CA LEU A 76 -13.22 10.49 19.22
C LEU A 76 -13.03 9.01 18.82
N CYS A 77 -11.91 8.40 19.20
CA CYS A 77 -11.64 7.01 18.83
C CYS A 77 -12.40 6.02 19.71
N LYS A 78 -13.44 5.39 19.15
CA LYS A 78 -14.23 4.34 19.82
C LYS A 78 -13.53 2.98 19.87
N LYS A 79 -12.49 2.77 19.05
CA LYS A 79 -11.80 1.48 18.95
C LYS A 79 -10.80 1.23 20.08
N GLY A 80 -10.44 2.26 20.85
CA GLY A 80 -9.50 2.13 21.98
C GLY A 80 -8.24 1.35 21.58
N ASP A 81 -7.91 0.32 22.34
CA ASP A 81 -6.73 -0.53 22.15
C ASP A 81 -6.77 -1.39 20.87
N GLN A 82 -7.97 -1.65 20.35
CA GLN A 82 -8.20 -2.43 19.13
C GLN A 82 -8.12 -1.56 17.87
N CYS A 83 -7.72 -0.30 17.99
CA CYS A 83 -7.50 0.54 16.84
C CYS A 83 -6.29 0.06 16.04
N GLU A 84 -6.47 -0.09 14.72
CA GLU A 84 -5.40 -0.44 13.76
C GLU A 84 -4.38 0.70 13.59
N PHE A 85 -4.70 1.89 14.07
CA PHE A 85 -3.87 3.08 13.97
C PHE A 85 -3.21 3.42 15.32
N LEU A 86 -2.03 4.02 15.26
CA LEU A 86 -1.22 4.37 16.42
C LEU A 86 -1.91 5.47 17.26
N HIS A 87 -1.96 5.27 18.57
CA HIS A 87 -2.48 6.22 19.56
C HIS A 87 -1.31 6.89 20.30
N GLU A 88 -0.40 7.47 19.54
CA GLU A 88 0.77 8.19 20.02
C GLU A 88 0.94 9.45 19.15
N TYR A 89 1.43 10.52 19.76
CA TYR A 89 1.67 11.78 19.05
C TYR A 89 3.07 11.75 18.45
N ASP A 90 3.16 11.29 17.20
CA ASP A 90 4.40 11.23 16.43
C ASP A 90 4.19 11.95 15.09
N MET A 91 4.91 13.06 14.87
CA MET A 91 4.81 13.87 13.64
C MET A 91 5.33 13.12 12.41
N SER A 92 6.28 12.20 12.58
CA SER A 92 6.86 11.44 11.46
C SER A 92 5.91 10.39 10.90
N LYS A 93 5.02 9.86 11.75
CA LYS A 93 4.03 8.83 11.43
C LYS A 93 2.64 9.39 11.16
N MET A 94 2.54 10.71 11.01
CA MET A 94 1.26 11.37 10.74
C MET A 94 0.82 11.08 9.30
N PRO A 95 -0.46 10.79 9.04
CA PRO A 95 -0.96 10.63 7.68
C PRO A 95 -0.75 11.89 6.81
N GLU A 96 -0.66 11.67 5.50
CA GLU A 96 -0.54 12.73 4.49
C GLU A 96 -1.76 13.65 4.52
N CYS A 97 -1.53 14.96 4.37
CA CYS A 97 -2.61 15.94 4.26
C CYS A 97 -3.36 15.75 2.95
N TYR A 98 -4.65 15.42 3.04
CA TYR A 98 -5.50 15.20 1.87
C TYR A 98 -5.62 16.44 0.96
N PHE A 99 -5.76 17.64 1.56
CA PHE A 99 -5.90 18.88 0.80
C PHE A 99 -4.61 19.22 0.05
N TYR A 100 -3.47 19.05 0.70
CA TYR A 100 -2.17 19.30 0.09
C TYR A 100 -1.86 18.28 -1.00
N ALA A 101 -2.08 16.98 -0.75
CA ALA A 101 -1.82 15.94 -1.74
C ALA A 101 -2.68 16.05 -3.02
N ARG A 102 -3.89 16.62 -2.91
CA ARG A 102 -4.83 16.74 -4.05
C ARG A 102 -4.81 18.10 -4.73
N PHE A 103 -4.67 19.19 -3.98
CA PHE A 103 -4.81 20.55 -4.48
C PHE A 103 -3.50 21.37 -4.38
N ASN A 104 -2.41 20.78 -3.89
CA ASN A 104 -1.13 21.45 -3.60
C ASN A 104 -1.28 22.73 -2.75
N ALA A 105 -2.38 22.84 -2.00
CA ALA A 105 -2.69 23.98 -1.16
C ALA A 105 -3.40 23.51 0.10
N CYS A 106 -2.87 23.88 1.26
CA CYS A 106 -3.52 23.70 2.55
C CYS A 106 -3.93 25.07 3.10
N HIS A 107 -5.17 25.22 3.53
CA HIS A 107 -5.68 26.47 4.09
C HIS A 107 -5.11 26.76 5.50
N ASN A 108 -4.79 25.70 6.25
CA ASN A 108 -4.28 25.82 7.62
C ASN A 108 -2.75 25.90 7.60
N LYS A 109 -2.18 26.95 8.20
CA LYS A 109 -0.72 27.16 8.31
C LYS A 109 -0.08 26.13 9.26
N GLU A 110 -0.74 25.86 10.38
CA GLU A 110 -0.34 24.85 11.37
C GLU A 110 -1.09 23.53 11.12
N CYS A 111 -0.92 22.95 9.92
CA CYS A 111 -1.53 21.66 9.60
C CYS A 111 -0.76 20.53 10.30
N PRO A 112 -1.38 19.73 11.19
CA PRO A 112 -0.67 18.62 11.84
C PRO A 112 -0.26 17.52 10.86
N PHE A 113 -0.93 17.42 9.70
CA PHE A 113 -0.72 16.40 8.69
C PHE A 113 0.47 16.70 7.78
N LEU A 114 1.14 15.66 7.29
CA LEU A 114 2.33 15.82 6.45
C LEU A 114 1.98 16.45 5.10
N HIS A 115 2.64 17.56 4.77
CA HIS A 115 2.63 18.17 3.44
C HIS A 115 3.76 17.58 2.61
N ILE A 116 3.44 16.60 1.77
CA ILE A 116 4.38 15.98 0.83
C ILE A 116 4.03 16.45 -0.57
N ASP A 117 4.96 17.12 -1.24
CA ASP A 117 4.76 17.52 -2.63
C ASP A 117 4.69 16.28 -3.52
N PRO A 118 3.64 16.12 -4.35
CA PRO A 118 3.53 14.96 -5.25
C PRO A 118 4.70 14.86 -6.23
N GLU A 119 5.33 15.99 -6.57
CA GLU A 119 6.54 16.02 -7.40
C GLU A 119 7.79 15.50 -6.66
N SER A 120 7.86 15.67 -5.34
CA SER A 120 8.94 15.11 -4.52
C SER A 120 8.82 13.59 -4.33
N LYS A 121 7.62 13.03 -4.52
CA LYS A 121 7.35 11.58 -4.47
C LYS A 121 7.84 10.84 -5.72
N ILE A 122 8.03 11.55 -6.83
CA ILE A 122 8.59 10.97 -8.06
C ILE A 122 10.09 10.73 -7.82
N LYS A 123 10.50 9.46 -7.83
CA LYS A 123 11.91 9.09 -7.68
C LYS A 123 12.76 9.74 -8.78
N ASP A 124 13.96 10.16 -8.40
CA ASP A 124 14.96 10.67 -9.34
C ASP A 124 15.30 9.58 -10.36
N CYS A 125 15.50 9.98 -11.60
CA CYS A 125 15.78 9.06 -12.69
C CYS A 125 17.20 8.51 -12.59
N PRO A 126 17.39 7.19 -12.36
CA PRO A 126 18.74 6.63 -12.22
C PRO A 126 19.58 6.77 -13.50
N TRP A 127 18.93 6.86 -14.66
CA TRP A 127 19.62 7.06 -15.95
C TRP A 127 20.08 8.51 -16.14
N TYR A 128 19.27 9.47 -15.68
CA TYR A 128 19.63 10.89 -15.74
C TYR A 128 20.74 11.24 -14.76
N ASP A 129 20.75 10.63 -13.57
CA ASP A 129 21.83 10.80 -12.59
C ASP A 129 23.17 10.26 -13.12
N ARG A 130 23.15 9.29 -14.06
CA ARG A 130 24.33 8.83 -14.81
C ARG A 130 24.73 9.76 -15.98
N GLY A 131 23.97 10.82 -16.22
CA GLY A 131 24.25 11.84 -17.22
C GLY A 131 23.26 11.85 -18.41
N PHE A 132 22.72 10.70 -18.81
CA PHE A 132 21.82 10.63 -19.97
C PHE A 132 20.63 9.68 -19.77
N CYS A 133 19.42 10.23 -19.88
CA CYS A 133 18.19 9.46 -19.91
C CYS A 133 17.64 9.39 -21.34
N ARG A 134 17.43 8.17 -21.86
CA ARG A 134 16.88 7.91 -23.20
C ARG A 134 15.49 8.51 -23.43
N HIS A 135 14.70 8.68 -22.37
CA HIS A 135 13.36 9.26 -22.45
C HIS A 135 13.37 10.80 -22.49
N GLY A 136 14.54 11.43 -22.31
CA GLY A 136 14.69 12.87 -22.39
C GLY A 136 13.70 13.62 -21.48
N PRO A 137 13.10 14.73 -21.92
CA PRO A 137 12.15 15.50 -21.11
C PRO A 137 10.82 14.77 -20.85
N HIS A 138 10.55 13.64 -21.51
CA HIS A 138 9.34 12.84 -21.34
C HIS A 138 9.53 11.68 -20.37
N CYS A 139 10.60 11.68 -19.56
CA CYS A 139 10.81 10.62 -18.59
C CYS A 139 9.76 10.69 -17.46
N ARG A 140 9.25 9.53 -17.06
CA ARG A 140 8.36 9.39 -15.89
C ARG A 140 9.06 9.72 -14.56
N HIS A 141 10.38 9.57 -14.50
CA HIS A 141 11.20 9.85 -13.32
C HIS A 141 11.72 11.28 -13.37
N ARG A 142 11.92 11.88 -12.19
CA ARG A 142 12.36 13.28 -12.09
C ARG A 142 13.80 13.42 -12.57
N HIS A 143 14.06 14.41 -13.43
CA HIS A 143 15.40 14.75 -13.90
C HIS A 143 15.93 15.95 -13.13
N VAL A 144 16.81 15.72 -12.15
CA VAL A 144 17.43 16.79 -11.36
C VAL A 144 18.80 17.12 -11.94
N ARG A 145 18.98 18.35 -12.45
CA ARG A 145 20.28 18.82 -12.93
C ARG A 145 21.18 19.14 -11.73
N ARG A 146 22.27 18.39 -11.57
CA ARG A 146 23.29 18.65 -10.53
C ARG A 146 24.63 18.97 -11.21
N VAL A 147 25.40 19.88 -10.60
CA VAL A 147 26.75 20.22 -11.09
C VAL A 147 27.72 19.13 -10.65
N LEU A 148 28.44 18.54 -11.61
CA LEU A 148 29.44 17.50 -11.34
C LEU A 148 30.67 18.10 -10.66
N CYS A 149 31.25 17.35 -9.71
CA CYS A 149 32.54 17.70 -9.12
C CYS A 149 33.66 17.47 -10.14
N MET A 150 34.37 18.52 -10.52
CA MET A 150 35.48 18.42 -11.47
C MET A 150 36.64 17.59 -10.91
N ASN A 151 36.94 17.70 -9.62
CA ASN A 151 38.03 16.95 -8.97
C ASN A 151 37.70 15.45 -8.91
N TYR A 152 36.45 15.10 -8.59
CA TYR A 152 36.00 13.70 -8.60
C TYR A 152 35.99 13.12 -10.02
N LEU A 153 35.59 13.92 -11.01
CA LEU A 153 35.64 13.52 -12.41
C LEU A 153 37.09 13.27 -12.87
N ALA A 154 38.05 14.04 -12.36
CA ALA A 154 39.48 13.81 -12.55
C ALA A 154 40.04 12.59 -11.79
N GLY A 155 39.20 11.91 -10.98
CA GLY A 155 39.51 10.65 -10.32
C GLY A 155 39.63 10.73 -8.80
N PHE A 156 39.83 11.93 -8.22
CA PHE A 156 39.98 12.09 -6.77
C PHE A 156 39.46 13.43 -6.28
N CYS A 157 38.48 13.40 -5.37
CA CYS A 157 38.01 14.58 -4.67
C CYS A 157 38.47 14.54 -3.21
N PRO A 158 39.19 15.58 -2.71
CA PRO A 158 39.64 15.63 -1.31
C PRO A 158 38.47 15.66 -0.31
N ASP A 159 37.29 16.13 -0.71
CA ASP A 159 36.10 16.22 0.14
C ASP A 159 35.32 14.91 0.24
N GLY A 160 35.73 13.86 -0.47
CA GLY A 160 35.13 12.52 -0.40
C GLY A 160 33.62 12.49 -0.66
N GLN A 161 32.86 11.76 0.16
CA GLN A 161 31.39 11.66 0.00
C GLN A 161 30.63 12.90 0.46
N THR A 162 31.29 13.82 1.17
CA THR A 162 30.71 15.05 1.71
C THR A 162 30.90 16.26 0.80
N CYS A 163 31.38 16.06 -0.43
CA CYS A 163 31.61 17.15 -1.38
C CYS A 163 30.32 17.92 -1.71
N LYS A 164 30.44 19.25 -1.84
CA LYS A 164 29.35 20.14 -2.28
C LYS A 164 28.83 19.81 -3.69
N TYR A 165 29.69 19.23 -4.54
CA TYR A 165 29.39 18.91 -5.93
C TYR A 165 29.05 17.43 -6.09
N MET A 166 28.21 17.10 -7.08
CA MET A 166 27.74 15.73 -7.27
C MET A 166 28.89 14.81 -7.72
N HIS A 167 29.02 13.67 -7.05
CA HIS A 167 29.90 12.56 -7.44
C HIS A 167 29.05 11.49 -8.15
N PRO A 168 29.17 11.32 -9.47
CA PRO A 168 28.40 10.31 -10.19
C PRO A 168 28.72 8.90 -9.67
N ARG A 169 27.68 8.13 -9.37
CA ARG A 169 27.79 6.70 -9.06
C ARG A 169 27.59 5.92 -10.35
N PHE A 170 28.67 5.41 -10.93
CA PHE A 170 28.62 4.62 -12.17
C PHE A 170 28.21 3.16 -11.93
N GLU A 171 28.26 2.71 -10.67
CA GLU A 171 27.80 1.37 -10.31
C GLU A 171 26.27 1.28 -10.35
N LEU A 172 25.77 0.20 -10.94
CA LEU A 172 24.36 -0.14 -10.92
C LEU A 172 23.93 -0.34 -9.46
N PRO A 173 22.83 0.29 -9.00
CA PRO A 173 22.12 -0.23 -7.84
C PRO A 173 21.86 -1.71 -8.14
N ALA A 174 22.13 -2.59 -7.17
CA ALA A 174 21.66 -3.97 -7.26
C ALA A 174 20.18 -3.92 -7.68
N PRO A 175 19.71 -4.76 -8.62
CA PRO A 175 18.29 -4.84 -8.92
C PRO A 175 17.57 -4.93 -7.57
N PRO A 176 16.49 -4.14 -7.36
CA PRO A 176 15.84 -4.07 -6.06
C PRO A 176 15.72 -5.50 -5.59
N GLU A 177 16.30 -5.81 -4.42
CA GLU A 177 16.02 -7.08 -3.76
C GLU A 177 14.50 -7.12 -3.79
N GLN A 178 13.96 -7.97 -4.66
CA GLN A 178 12.60 -8.41 -4.55
C GLN A 178 12.59 -8.84 -3.11
N THR A 179 11.82 -8.12 -2.30
CA THR A 179 11.42 -8.62 -0.99
C THR A 179 11.26 -10.10 -1.19
N LYS A 180 11.96 -10.88 -0.37
CA LYS A 180 11.82 -12.34 -0.34
C LYS A 180 10.39 -12.67 0.12
N ASP A 181 9.37 -12.14 -0.56
CA ASP A 181 8.15 -12.84 -0.91
C ASP A 181 8.62 -14.08 -1.66
N GLN A 182 9.04 -15.05 -0.85
CA GLN A 182 9.27 -16.41 -1.22
C GLN A 182 8.17 -16.76 -2.21
N LYS A 183 8.55 -17.01 -3.47
CA LYS A 183 7.69 -17.74 -4.40
C LYS A 183 7.41 -19.06 -3.70
N ARG A 184 6.36 -19.10 -2.87
CA ARG A 184 5.87 -20.30 -2.21
C ARG A 184 5.54 -21.23 -3.36
N LEU A 185 6.42 -22.19 -3.60
CA LEU A 185 6.22 -23.23 -4.59
C LEU A 185 4.83 -23.83 -4.31
N PRO A 186 3.95 -23.96 -5.33
CA PRO A 186 2.60 -24.42 -5.12
C PRO A 186 2.63 -25.76 -4.39
N VAL A 187 1.94 -25.83 -3.26
CA VAL A 187 1.79 -27.02 -2.44
C VAL A 187 0.57 -27.78 -2.95
N CYS A 188 0.73 -29.07 -3.23
CA CYS A 188 -0.39 -29.89 -3.66
C CYS A 188 -1.44 -30.00 -2.56
N HIS A 189 -2.69 -29.64 -2.86
CA HIS A 189 -3.80 -29.69 -1.90
C HIS A 189 -4.18 -31.10 -1.42
N TYR A 190 -3.71 -32.15 -2.11
CA TYR A 190 -4.02 -33.55 -1.80
C TYR A 190 -2.90 -34.25 -1.03
N CYS A 191 -1.65 -34.09 -1.47
CA CYS A 191 -0.49 -34.77 -0.88
C CYS A 191 0.43 -33.86 -0.06
N SER A 192 0.12 -32.55 0.03
CA SER A 192 0.88 -31.53 0.77
C SER A 192 2.37 -31.41 0.40
N GLU A 193 2.78 -31.99 -0.71
CA GLU A 193 4.14 -31.92 -1.25
C GLU A 193 4.30 -30.65 -2.11
N VAL A 194 5.45 -30.00 -1.99
CA VAL A 194 5.78 -28.75 -2.69
C VAL A 194 6.27 -29.03 -4.11
N GLY A 195 5.82 -28.25 -5.09
CA GLY A 195 6.37 -28.27 -6.45
C GLY A 195 5.47 -28.84 -7.55
N HIS A 196 4.25 -29.28 -7.24
CA HIS A 196 3.27 -29.70 -8.25
C HIS A 196 1.84 -29.33 -7.87
N LYS A 197 0.95 -29.21 -8.87
CA LYS A 197 -0.48 -28.94 -8.67
C LYS A 197 -1.23 -30.25 -8.39
N ALA A 198 -2.38 -30.18 -7.70
CA ALA A 198 -3.19 -31.35 -7.35
C ALA A 198 -3.57 -32.22 -8.57
N SER A 199 -3.76 -31.62 -9.74
CA SER A 199 -4.05 -32.32 -11.00
C SER A 199 -2.92 -33.27 -11.46
N SER A 200 -1.70 -33.12 -10.93
CA SER A 200 -0.51 -33.91 -11.31
C SER A 200 0.11 -34.68 -10.14
N CYS A 201 -0.59 -34.82 -8.99
CA CYS A 201 -0.07 -35.58 -7.84
C CYS A 201 -0.17 -37.10 -8.10
N ASN A 202 0.95 -37.81 -7.96
CA ASN A 202 1.05 -39.26 -8.17
C ASN A 202 0.42 -40.11 -7.05
N LYS A 203 -0.09 -39.48 -5.98
CA LYS A 203 -0.72 -40.17 -4.84
C LYS A 203 -2.26 -40.15 -4.84
N ILE A 204 -2.90 -39.61 -5.88
CA ILE A 204 -4.37 -39.60 -5.98
C ILE A 204 -4.84 -40.96 -6.53
N PRO A 205 -5.79 -41.66 -5.86
CA PRO A 205 -6.41 -42.89 -6.37
C PRO A 205 -7.11 -42.64 -7.73
N PRO A 206 -7.07 -43.60 -8.67
CA PRO A 206 -7.58 -43.41 -10.03
C PRO A 206 -9.05 -42.99 -10.09
N ASP A 207 -9.88 -43.50 -9.17
CA ASP A 207 -11.32 -43.20 -9.07
C ASP A 207 -11.57 -41.71 -8.71
N GLN A 208 -10.68 -41.08 -7.94
CA GLN A 208 -10.78 -39.65 -7.58
C GLN A 208 -10.18 -38.71 -8.63
N ARG A 209 -9.29 -39.20 -9.51
CA ARG A 209 -8.77 -38.43 -10.65
C ARG A 209 -9.86 -38.16 -11.69
N GLU A 210 -10.70 -39.16 -11.98
CA GLU A 210 -11.78 -39.01 -12.97
C GLU A 210 -12.83 -38.00 -12.49
N VAL A 211 -13.18 -38.01 -11.20
CA VAL A 211 -14.15 -37.05 -10.63
C VAL A 211 -13.60 -35.63 -10.66
N ALA A 212 -12.33 -35.43 -10.30
CA ALA A 212 -11.68 -34.11 -10.35
C ALA A 212 -11.54 -33.58 -11.78
N GLN A 213 -11.18 -34.44 -12.74
CA GLN A 213 -11.13 -34.08 -14.16
C GLN A 213 -12.50 -33.73 -14.71
N LYS A 214 -13.53 -34.51 -14.39
CA LYS A 214 -14.92 -34.25 -14.83
C LYS A 214 -15.48 -32.96 -14.24
N GLN A 215 -15.11 -32.62 -13.01
CA GLN A 215 -15.51 -31.38 -12.35
C GLN A 215 -14.76 -30.16 -12.91
N GLU A 216 -13.47 -30.30 -13.23
CA GLU A 216 -12.67 -29.27 -13.89
C GLU A 216 -13.12 -29.05 -15.35
N GLU A 217 -13.46 -30.12 -16.07
CA GLU A 217 -13.97 -30.09 -17.44
C GLU A 217 -15.39 -29.51 -17.52
N ALA A 218 -16.26 -29.82 -16.54
CA ALA A 218 -17.56 -29.16 -16.39
C ALA A 218 -17.42 -27.65 -16.10
N ARG A 219 -16.45 -27.27 -15.27
CA ARG A 219 -16.10 -25.85 -15.02
C ARG A 219 -15.60 -25.16 -16.29
N TYR A 220 -14.76 -25.82 -17.08
CA TYR A 220 -14.19 -25.27 -18.31
C TYR A 220 -15.24 -25.12 -19.42
N ARG A 221 -16.16 -26.10 -19.51
CA ARG A 221 -17.32 -26.06 -20.41
C ARG A 221 -18.32 -24.97 -20.04
N ALA A 222 -18.52 -24.71 -18.74
CA ALA A 222 -19.34 -23.60 -18.25
C ALA A 222 -18.74 -22.22 -18.58
N LEU A 223 -17.43 -22.12 -18.80
CA LEU A 223 -16.73 -20.91 -19.24
C LEU A 223 -16.63 -20.78 -20.78
N GLY A 224 -17.23 -21.71 -21.54
CA GLY A 224 -17.38 -21.61 -22.99
C GLY A 224 -16.13 -21.93 -23.82
N TYR A 225 -15.11 -22.57 -23.23
CA TYR A 225 -13.90 -22.96 -23.96
C TYR A 225 -13.94 -24.44 -24.38
N VAL A 226 -13.79 -24.71 -25.68
CA VAL A 226 -13.63 -26.06 -26.24
C VAL A 226 -12.13 -26.33 -26.45
N LYS A 227 -11.63 -27.44 -25.90
CA LYS A 227 -10.23 -27.85 -26.02
C LYS A 227 -10.03 -28.57 -27.37
N PRO A 228 -9.03 -28.21 -28.21
CA PRO A 228 -8.79 -28.93 -29.46
C PRO A 228 -7.93 -30.17 -29.22
N ALA A 229 -8.12 -31.19 -30.08
CA ALA A 229 -7.25 -32.34 -30.19
C ALA A 229 -6.29 -32.10 -31.37
N ASN A 230 -4.98 -32.16 -31.11
CA ASN A 230 -3.82 -32.12 -32.02
C ASN A 230 -3.09 -30.78 -32.23
N ASP A 231 -1.78 -30.93 -32.44
CA ASP A 231 -0.70 -30.05 -31.97
C ASP A 231 0.11 -29.42 -33.12
N SER A 232 -0.56 -28.95 -34.17
CA SER A 232 0.14 -28.48 -35.38
C SER A 232 -0.44 -27.20 -36.01
N ASP A 233 -0.91 -26.24 -35.20
CA ASP A 233 -1.47 -25.00 -35.77
C ASP A 233 -1.36 -23.75 -34.86
N GLU A 234 -0.25 -23.66 -34.11
CA GLU A 234 0.05 -22.52 -33.21
C GLU A 234 0.34 -21.21 -33.97
N MET A 235 0.89 -21.28 -35.19
CA MET A 235 1.45 -20.08 -35.85
C MET A 235 0.42 -19.23 -36.61
N GLN A 236 -0.78 -19.76 -36.90
CA GLN A 236 -1.77 -19.04 -37.72
C GLN A 236 -2.87 -18.35 -36.88
N ARG A 237 -2.98 -18.64 -35.58
CA ARG A 237 -4.06 -18.12 -34.71
C ARG A 237 -3.75 -16.82 -33.98
N LEU A 238 -2.47 -16.45 -33.79
CA LEU A 238 -2.13 -15.14 -33.18
C LEU A 238 -2.67 -13.96 -34.00
N GLN A 239 -2.94 -14.15 -35.29
CA GLN A 239 -3.41 -13.09 -36.19
C GLN A 239 -4.94 -12.92 -36.21
N ARG A 240 -5.73 -13.86 -35.66
CA ARG A 240 -7.20 -13.77 -35.56
C ARG A 240 -7.73 -13.32 -34.18
N MET A 241 -6.84 -12.90 -33.28
CA MET A 241 -7.22 -12.20 -32.04
C MET A 241 -7.31 -10.68 -32.18
N ILE A 242 -7.28 -10.18 -33.42
CA ILE A 242 -7.51 -8.77 -33.74
C ILE A 242 -8.96 -8.65 -34.21
N HIS A 243 -9.81 -8.13 -33.31
CA HIS A 243 -11.21 -7.75 -33.50
C HIS A 243 -12.25 -8.87 -33.74
N LYS A 244 -12.86 -9.36 -32.65
CA LYS A 244 -14.28 -9.70 -32.70
C LYS A 244 -15.08 -8.39 -32.76
N PRO A 245 -15.97 -8.19 -33.75
CA PRO A 245 -16.72 -6.95 -33.89
C PRO A 245 -17.61 -6.72 -32.67
N LEU A 246 -17.70 -5.46 -32.22
CA LEU A 246 -18.36 -5.06 -30.97
C LEU A 246 -19.82 -5.52 -30.91
N GLU A 247 -20.47 -5.68 -32.06
CA GLU A 247 -21.84 -6.14 -32.28
C GLU A 247 -22.11 -7.58 -31.84
N GLU A 248 -21.07 -8.42 -31.73
CA GLU A 248 -21.21 -9.82 -31.29
C GLU A 248 -20.96 -9.98 -29.78
N VAL A 249 -20.47 -8.93 -29.12
CA VAL A 249 -20.15 -8.94 -27.69
C VAL A 249 -21.42 -8.67 -26.87
N THR A 250 -21.88 -9.68 -26.13
CA THR A 250 -22.99 -9.58 -25.18
C THR A 250 -22.55 -8.99 -23.85
N CYS A 251 -23.28 -7.99 -23.36
CA CYS A 251 -23.04 -7.39 -22.07
C CYS A 251 -23.54 -8.29 -20.93
N PHE A 252 -22.65 -8.77 -20.07
CA PHE A 252 -23.00 -9.63 -18.92
C PHE A 252 -23.96 -9.00 -17.89
N LYS A 253 -24.13 -7.67 -17.88
CA LYS A 253 -25.03 -6.98 -16.94
C LYS A 253 -26.45 -6.78 -17.47
N CYS A 254 -26.65 -6.65 -18.78
CA CYS A 254 -27.96 -6.34 -19.38
C CYS A 254 -28.37 -7.26 -20.53
N GLY A 255 -27.52 -8.23 -20.91
CA GLY A 255 -27.79 -9.22 -21.95
C GLY A 255 -27.80 -8.70 -23.39
N THR A 256 -27.69 -7.39 -23.61
CA THR A 256 -27.73 -6.81 -24.96
C THR A 256 -26.35 -6.83 -25.62
N LYS A 257 -26.33 -7.02 -26.94
CA LYS A 257 -25.12 -7.08 -27.77
C LYS A 257 -24.62 -5.67 -28.12
N GLY A 258 -23.35 -5.49 -28.43
CA GLY A 258 -22.79 -4.21 -28.90
C GLY A 258 -21.91 -3.46 -27.90
N HIS A 259 -21.73 -3.95 -26.66
CA HIS A 259 -20.89 -3.28 -25.67
C HIS A 259 -20.43 -4.22 -24.54
N TYR A 260 -19.30 -3.86 -23.91
CA TYR A 260 -18.76 -4.58 -22.74
C TYR A 260 -19.41 -4.10 -21.44
N ALA A 261 -19.45 -4.97 -20.41
CA ALA A 261 -20.11 -4.72 -19.12
C ALA A 261 -19.66 -3.44 -18.37
N ASN A 262 -18.45 -2.94 -18.67
CA ASN A 262 -17.89 -1.70 -18.09
C ASN A 262 -18.46 -0.42 -18.73
N LYS A 263 -19.11 -0.53 -19.89
CA LYS A 263 -19.75 0.56 -20.64
C LYS A 263 -21.23 0.26 -20.83
N CYS A 264 -21.86 -0.33 -19.80
CA CYS A 264 -23.25 -0.73 -19.85
C CYS A 264 -24.17 0.45 -19.47
N PRO A 265 -25.02 0.95 -20.40
CA PRO A 265 -25.90 2.08 -20.14
C PRO A 265 -27.07 1.74 -19.21
N LYS A 266 -27.26 0.45 -18.89
CA LYS A 266 -28.32 -0.05 -17.99
C LYS A 266 -27.77 -0.62 -16.67
N GLY A 267 -26.46 -0.54 -16.44
CA GLY A 267 -25.86 -1.02 -15.20
C GLY A 267 -26.20 -0.11 -14.02
N HIS A 268 -26.17 -0.64 -12.79
CA HIS A 268 -26.43 0.12 -11.55
C HIS A 268 -25.63 1.44 -11.41
N LEU A 269 -24.53 1.59 -12.16
CA LEU A 269 -23.65 2.77 -12.19
C LEU A 269 -23.79 3.63 -13.47
N ALA A 270 -24.81 3.40 -14.31
CA ALA A 270 -24.99 4.10 -15.59
C ALA A 270 -25.17 5.62 -15.47
N PHE A 271 -25.47 6.13 -14.27
CA PHE A 271 -25.59 7.55 -14.00
C PHE A 271 -24.25 8.31 -14.08
N LEU A 272 -23.11 7.62 -13.97
CA LEU A 272 -21.78 8.23 -13.99
C LEU A 272 -21.21 8.42 -15.42
N SER A 273 -21.75 7.73 -16.42
CA SER A 273 -21.18 7.70 -17.78
C SER A 273 -21.69 8.81 -18.71
N ASN A 274 -22.67 9.63 -18.30
CA ASN A 274 -23.26 10.67 -19.16
C ASN A 274 -22.63 12.07 -19.03
N GLN A 275 -21.59 12.27 -18.21
CA GLN A 275 -20.97 13.61 -18.04
C GLN A 275 -19.75 13.91 -18.92
N SER A 276 -19.26 12.96 -19.72
CA SER A 276 -18.06 13.18 -20.55
C SER A 276 -18.36 13.51 -22.02
N GLY A 277 -19.53 14.07 -22.34
CA GLY A 277 -20.02 14.20 -23.72
C GLY A 277 -20.49 15.59 -24.18
N GLN A 278 -20.21 16.68 -23.46
CA GLN A 278 -20.51 18.03 -23.93
C GLN A 278 -19.37 19.00 -23.61
N ASN A 279 -18.33 18.99 -24.46
CA ASN A 279 -17.42 20.15 -24.60
C ASN A 279 -16.57 20.01 -25.88
N ASN A 280 -17.23 19.84 -27.03
CA ASN A 280 -16.62 20.09 -28.33
C ASN A 280 -17.71 20.45 -29.34
N ASN A 281 -18.02 21.74 -29.42
CA ASN A 281 -18.02 22.50 -30.68
C ASN A 281 -18.60 23.91 -30.51
N ASN A 282 -18.00 24.84 -31.26
CA ASN A 282 -18.45 26.20 -31.60
C ASN A 282 -18.05 27.33 -30.64
N ASN A 283 -16.99 28.06 -30.98
CA ASN A 283 -17.14 29.19 -31.90
C ASN A 283 -15.80 29.87 -32.21
N ASN A 284 -15.51 29.94 -33.52
CA ASN A 284 -14.74 31.03 -34.10
C ASN A 284 -15.43 32.36 -33.73
N ASN A 285 -14.70 33.29 -33.10
CA ASN A 285 -14.90 34.70 -33.41
C ASN A 285 -13.64 35.50 -33.09
N VAL A 286 -13.12 36.06 -34.19
CA VAL A 286 -12.11 37.10 -34.28
C VAL A 286 -12.54 38.29 -33.44
N PHE A 287 -11.71 38.76 -32.51
CA PHE A 287 -11.79 40.13 -32.00
C PHE A 287 -10.43 40.80 -32.04
N LYS A 288 -10.41 41.86 -32.84
CA LYS A 288 -9.34 42.84 -33.05
C LYS A 288 -8.95 43.49 -31.72
N LYS A 289 -7.64 43.76 -31.57
CA LYS A 289 -7.13 44.82 -30.69
C LYS A 289 -7.73 46.17 -31.13
N PRO A 290 -7.96 47.07 -30.17
CA PRO A 290 -7.30 48.37 -30.31
C PRO A 290 -6.73 48.90 -29.00
N ASN A 291 -5.63 49.64 -29.16
CA ASN A 291 -4.99 50.68 -28.34
C ASN A 291 -5.35 50.80 -26.85
#